data_AF-A0A538PIY7-F1
#
_entry.id   AF-A0A538PIY7-F1
#
_cell.length_a   1.000
_cell.length_b   1.000
_cell.length_c   1.000
_cell.angle_alpha   90.00
_cell.angle_beta   90.00
_cell.angle_gamma   90.00
#
_symmetry.space_group_name_H-M   'P 1'
#
loop_
_entity.id
_entity.type
_entity.pdbx_description
1 polymer ?
#
loop_
_entity_poly.entity_id
_entity_poly.type
_entity_poly.pdbx_seq_one_letter_code
_entity_poly.pdbx_strand_id
1 'polypeptide(L)'
;MADKTFQIATYDIATSRDIALGGSYHFDAVIECKGSGGDRLAIYFAPPGASVPANIYNPVTKWATIYVPAALYGWYRDLLLNEKPVYAHCFGDHPEWNNIATGEEFTGETEVMPDVAGWLAAHPAIANAILWESASGVQAYPAWSAAMKADLASAFRQAWNFSSVMTTDPVPNKKVLADADSVVQIIDQSYAWPMFLAYVAQSLAVEIGSRVGWSLTGYSATGLAQLFDSRETFHWNAGAAGYEITFSHGVAVPCTPNQGYSLLYAGMIGPNRSSTIAGLLDWCRSHLRHFMGGWDTANVYDQWQYRGFPPVIRMIQGTSTLSEPSWGIQHITGGCWGTTGFLRAVLRTVNVPARLVTHCGHAQPNFVEDGLYLSHGDDPYNALTTSVPPMPISQILISQAQFDAWFGAGVSATDQCSNVGRRTVDLSLTWLPTYLLKAYCADMAAGKTHASGSVYDIYKNLYTVALLEVQNLWGKMDAKIGSLGGCAHL
;
A
#
# COMPACT_ATOMS: atom_id res chain seq x y z
N MET A 1 -35.90 -13.81 13.03
CA MET A 1 -34.93 -14.83 13.49
C MET A 1 -34.70 -15.77 12.33
N ALA A 2 -33.49 -16.33 12.18
CA ALA A 2 -33.22 -17.26 11.08
C ALA A 2 -34.07 -18.52 11.22
N ASP A 3 -34.60 -19.03 10.11
CA ASP A 3 -35.28 -20.33 10.08
C ASP A 3 -34.32 -21.45 10.48
N LYS A 4 -33.04 -21.28 10.14
CA LYS A 4 -31.97 -22.18 10.53
C LYS A 4 -30.67 -21.43 10.77
N THR A 5 -30.06 -21.70 11.92
CA THR A 5 -28.66 -21.38 12.18
C THR A 5 -27.88 -22.68 12.35
N PHE A 6 -26.71 -22.80 11.74
CA PHE A 6 -25.83 -23.96 11.93
C PHE A 6 -24.36 -23.55 11.98
N GLN A 7 -23.58 -24.16 12.87
CA GLN A 7 -22.13 -23.98 12.90
C GLN A 7 -21.49 -24.66 11.68
N ILE A 8 -20.63 -23.92 10.98
CA ILE A 8 -19.86 -24.40 9.84
C ILE A 8 -18.71 -25.26 10.38
N ALA A 9 -18.77 -26.56 10.10
CA ALA A 9 -17.77 -27.54 10.55
C ALA A 9 -16.62 -27.66 9.54
N THR A 10 -16.95 -27.63 8.25
CA THR A 10 -15.98 -27.72 7.14
C THR A 10 -16.44 -26.84 5.99
N TYR A 11 -15.53 -26.48 5.09
CA TYR A 11 -15.87 -25.78 3.85
C TYR A 11 -14.94 -26.20 2.71
N ASP A 12 -15.44 -26.10 1.49
CA ASP A 12 -14.67 -26.31 0.25
C ASP A 12 -14.62 -25.00 -0.54
N ILE A 13 -13.46 -24.70 -1.12
CA ILE A 13 -13.25 -23.51 -1.95
C ILE A 13 -12.93 -23.96 -3.37
N ALA A 14 -13.66 -23.43 -4.35
CA ALA A 14 -13.32 -23.57 -5.76
C ALA A 14 -13.22 -22.19 -6.42
N THR A 15 -12.13 -21.97 -7.14
CA THR A 15 -11.88 -20.76 -7.94
C THR A 15 -11.69 -21.17 -9.40
N SER A 16 -12.40 -20.52 -10.31
CA SER A 16 -12.26 -20.72 -11.76
C SER A 16 -12.61 -19.43 -12.48
N ARG A 17 -12.13 -19.26 -13.71
CA ARG A 17 -12.56 -18.13 -14.56
C ARG A 17 -14.02 -18.26 -15.04
N ASP A 18 -14.61 -19.43 -14.84
CA ASP A 18 -15.96 -19.74 -15.31
C ASP A 18 -16.59 -20.87 -14.48
N ILE A 19 -17.15 -20.54 -13.32
CA ILE A 19 -18.04 -21.44 -12.58
C ILE A 19 -19.47 -21.20 -13.08
N ALA A 20 -19.94 -22.08 -13.96
CA ALA A 20 -21.28 -21.99 -14.52
C ALA A 20 -22.34 -22.60 -13.58
N LEU A 21 -23.37 -21.83 -13.24
CA LEU A 21 -24.58 -22.32 -12.56
C LEU A 21 -25.77 -22.19 -13.51
N GLY A 22 -26.42 -23.30 -13.83
CA GLY A 22 -27.60 -23.31 -14.71
C GLY A 22 -27.34 -22.82 -16.15
N GLY A 23 -26.08 -22.74 -16.58
CA GLY A 23 -25.68 -22.38 -17.95
C GLY A 23 -25.86 -20.90 -18.33
N SER A 24 -26.31 -20.03 -17.42
CA SER A 24 -26.50 -18.58 -17.67
C SER A 24 -25.85 -17.68 -16.63
N TYR A 25 -25.39 -18.23 -15.51
CA TYR A 25 -24.72 -17.48 -14.44
C TYR A 25 -23.27 -17.94 -14.32
N HIS A 26 -22.36 -16.97 -14.22
CA HIS A 26 -20.93 -17.19 -14.18
C HIS A 26 -20.34 -16.55 -12.92
N PHE A 27 -19.50 -17.29 -12.21
CA PHE A 27 -18.87 -16.84 -10.95
C PHE A 27 -17.37 -17.09 -10.98
N ASP A 28 -16.62 -16.21 -10.30
CA ASP A 28 -15.16 -16.30 -10.18
C ASP A 28 -14.74 -17.32 -9.10
N ALA A 29 -15.59 -17.51 -8.09
CA ALA A 29 -15.37 -18.44 -7.00
C ALA A 29 -16.68 -18.93 -6.38
N VAL A 30 -16.58 -20.06 -5.67
CA VAL A 30 -17.63 -20.55 -4.76
C VAL A 30 -16.98 -21.08 -3.48
N ILE A 31 -17.62 -20.81 -2.35
CA ILE A 31 -17.31 -21.45 -1.06
C ILE A 31 -18.54 -22.25 -0.61
N GLU A 32 -18.40 -23.57 -0.46
CA GLU A 32 -19.46 -24.44 0.08
C GLU A 32 -19.19 -24.72 1.56
N CYS A 33 -19.98 -24.10 2.43
CA CYS A 33 -19.92 -24.28 3.88
C CYS A 33 -20.84 -25.45 4.31
N LYS A 34 -20.36 -26.33 5.19
CA LYS A 34 -21.05 -27.55 5.61
C LYS A 34 -21.14 -27.65 7.14
N GLY A 35 -22.36 -27.81 7.64
CA GLY A 35 -22.64 -28.11 9.05
C GLY A 35 -22.62 -29.61 9.35
N SER A 36 -22.39 -29.98 10.60
CA SER A 36 -22.39 -31.38 11.05
C SER A 36 -23.73 -32.09 10.89
N GLY A 37 -24.84 -31.33 10.88
CA GLY A 37 -26.21 -31.82 10.68
C GLY A 37 -26.62 -32.04 9.21
N GLY A 38 -25.67 -31.91 8.27
CA GLY A 38 -25.91 -32.01 6.83
C GLY A 38 -26.44 -30.73 6.18
N ASP A 39 -26.60 -29.65 6.94
CA ASP A 39 -26.93 -28.31 6.43
C ASP A 39 -25.78 -27.74 5.60
N ARG A 40 -26.12 -27.03 4.51
CA ARG A 40 -25.14 -26.49 3.56
C ARG A 40 -25.50 -25.07 3.12
N LEU A 41 -24.47 -24.25 2.93
CA LEU A 41 -24.57 -22.91 2.36
C LEU A 41 -23.50 -22.74 1.28
N ALA A 42 -23.91 -22.48 0.04
CA ALA A 42 -23.00 -22.13 -1.05
C ALA A 42 -22.95 -20.61 -1.26
N ILE A 43 -21.74 -20.06 -1.26
CA ILE A 43 -21.47 -18.63 -1.40
C ILE A 43 -20.81 -18.42 -2.75
N TYR A 44 -21.53 -17.84 -3.69
CA TYR A 44 -21.05 -17.59 -5.05
C TYR A 44 -20.55 -16.15 -5.20
N PHE A 45 -19.38 -15.98 -5.81
CA PHE A 45 -18.70 -14.71 -5.96
C PHE A 45 -18.81 -14.22 -7.41
N ALA A 46 -19.71 -13.26 -7.63
CA ALA A 46 -20.05 -12.77 -8.96
C ALA A 46 -19.13 -11.62 -9.40
N PRO A 47 -18.65 -11.61 -10.66
CA PRO A 47 -17.87 -10.50 -11.18
C PRO A 47 -18.72 -9.22 -11.26
N PRO A 48 -18.10 -8.02 -11.28
CA PRO A 48 -18.82 -6.76 -11.35
C PRO A 48 -19.80 -6.69 -12.54
N GLY A 49 -21.06 -6.34 -12.26
CA GLY A 49 -22.11 -6.19 -13.28
C GLY A 49 -22.76 -7.48 -13.74
N ALA A 50 -22.37 -8.65 -13.22
CA ALA A 50 -23.05 -9.91 -13.52
C ALA A 50 -24.48 -9.93 -12.96
N SER A 51 -25.43 -10.50 -13.72
CA SER A 51 -26.72 -10.87 -13.17
C SER A 51 -26.55 -12.08 -12.24
N VAL A 52 -27.26 -12.08 -11.12
CA VAL A 52 -27.24 -13.19 -10.16
C VAL A 52 -28.67 -13.66 -9.88
N PRO A 53 -28.88 -14.94 -9.57
CA PRO A 53 -30.17 -15.42 -9.07
C PRO A 53 -30.52 -14.78 -7.73
N ALA A 54 -31.78 -14.92 -7.30
CA ALA A 54 -32.16 -14.64 -5.93
C ALA A 54 -31.52 -15.67 -4.98
N ASN A 55 -31.13 -15.24 -3.78
CA ASN A 55 -30.76 -16.14 -2.70
C ASN A 55 -31.91 -17.12 -2.42
N ILE A 56 -31.58 -18.33 -1.96
CA ILE A 56 -32.59 -19.32 -1.55
C ILE A 56 -32.17 -20.01 -0.26
N TYR A 57 -33.14 -20.45 0.53
CA TYR A 57 -32.96 -21.50 1.53
C TYR A 57 -34.10 -22.51 1.39
N ASN A 58 -33.74 -23.79 1.24
CA ASN A 58 -34.70 -24.89 1.21
C ASN A 58 -34.50 -25.76 2.47
N PRO A 59 -35.44 -25.73 3.43
CA PRO A 59 -35.31 -26.50 4.67
C PRO A 59 -35.43 -28.02 4.46
N VAL A 60 -36.07 -28.47 3.36
CA VAL A 60 -36.22 -29.89 3.04
C VAL A 60 -34.89 -30.48 2.56
N THR A 61 -34.19 -29.78 1.67
CA THR A 61 -32.87 -30.21 1.18
C THR A 61 -31.72 -29.73 2.06
N LYS A 62 -32.01 -28.89 3.06
CA LYS A 62 -31.04 -28.20 3.93
C LYS A 62 -29.97 -27.43 3.16
N TRP A 63 -30.37 -26.82 2.04
CA TRP A 63 -29.47 -26.13 1.12
C TRP A 63 -29.82 -24.66 1.04
N ALA A 64 -28.83 -23.80 1.26
CA ALA A 64 -28.92 -22.37 1.02
C ALA A 64 -27.90 -21.91 -0.03
N THR A 65 -28.22 -20.82 -0.72
CA THR A 65 -27.26 -20.11 -1.59
C THR A 65 -27.27 -18.62 -1.30
N ILE A 66 -26.10 -18.01 -1.34
CA ILE A 66 -25.94 -16.56 -1.41
C ILE A 66 -25.06 -16.16 -2.57
N TYR A 67 -25.37 -15.01 -3.18
CA TYR A 67 -24.61 -14.43 -4.27
C TYR A 67 -24.05 -13.08 -3.82
N VAL A 68 -22.73 -12.94 -3.84
CA VAL A 68 -22.03 -11.74 -3.35
C VAL A 68 -21.03 -11.22 -4.38
N PRO A 69 -20.65 -9.93 -4.33
CA PRO A 69 -19.60 -9.41 -5.21
C PRO A 69 -18.26 -10.13 -5.02
N ALA A 70 -17.53 -10.38 -6.11
CA ALA A 70 -16.23 -11.03 -6.08
C ALA A 70 -15.20 -10.33 -5.17
N ALA A 71 -15.32 -9.02 -4.99
CA ALA A 71 -14.49 -8.25 -4.07
C ALA A 71 -14.58 -8.73 -2.60
N LEU A 72 -15.67 -9.39 -2.20
CA LEU A 72 -15.85 -9.92 -0.84
C LEU A 72 -15.23 -11.31 -0.64
N TYR A 73 -14.70 -11.96 -1.69
CA TYR A 73 -14.11 -13.29 -1.58
C TYR A 73 -13.04 -13.38 -0.50
N GLY A 74 -12.13 -12.40 -0.47
CA GLY A 74 -11.08 -12.36 0.55
C GLY A 74 -11.65 -12.35 1.97
N TRP A 75 -12.70 -11.57 2.21
CA TRP A 75 -13.36 -11.44 3.51
C TRP A 75 -14.02 -12.73 3.97
N TYR A 76 -14.83 -13.37 3.12
CA TYR A 76 -15.49 -14.62 3.47
C TYR A 76 -14.48 -15.76 3.72
N ARG A 77 -13.44 -15.83 2.88
CA ARG A 77 -12.35 -16.80 3.06
C ARG A 77 -11.60 -16.55 4.37
N ASP A 78 -11.29 -15.30 4.67
CA ASP A 78 -10.59 -14.91 5.89
C ASP A 78 -11.39 -15.27 7.15
N LEU A 79 -12.67 -14.88 7.18
CA LEU A 79 -13.62 -15.24 8.24
C LEU A 79 -13.66 -16.76 8.48
N LEU A 80 -13.70 -17.55 7.40
CA LEU A 80 -13.72 -19.01 7.50
C LEU A 80 -12.36 -19.64 7.87
N LEU A 81 -11.24 -18.97 7.63
CA LEU A 81 -9.92 -19.46 8.01
C LEU A 81 -9.57 -19.11 9.46
N ASN A 82 -9.83 -17.87 9.84
CA ASN A 82 -9.25 -17.26 11.03
C ASN A 82 -10.24 -17.15 12.20
N GLU A 83 -11.54 -17.11 11.94
CA GLU A 83 -12.53 -17.01 13.00
C GLU A 83 -13.17 -18.36 13.31
N LYS A 84 -13.33 -18.67 14.59
CA LYS A 84 -14.02 -19.87 15.08
C LYS A 84 -14.70 -19.59 16.42
N PRO A 85 -15.97 -20.01 16.61
CA PRO A 85 -16.85 -20.67 15.64
C PRO A 85 -17.33 -19.73 14.53
N VAL A 86 -17.80 -20.29 13.40
CA VAL A 86 -18.53 -19.54 12.35
C VAL A 86 -19.85 -20.25 12.14
N TYR A 87 -20.93 -19.48 12.05
CA TYR A 87 -22.29 -19.94 11.83
C TYR A 87 -22.78 -19.45 10.47
N ALA A 88 -23.59 -20.27 9.81
CA ALA A 88 -24.41 -19.87 8.68
C ALA A 88 -25.84 -19.62 9.18
N HIS A 89 -26.41 -18.48 8.78
CA HIS A 89 -27.79 -18.12 9.07
C HIS A 89 -28.59 -18.17 7.77
N CYS A 90 -29.65 -18.97 7.77
CA CYS A 90 -30.50 -19.22 6.62
C CYS A 90 -31.95 -18.83 6.93
N PHE A 91 -32.52 -17.99 6.07
CA PHE A 91 -33.86 -17.42 6.14
C PHE A 91 -34.63 -17.88 4.89
N GLY A 92 -35.74 -18.58 5.09
CA GLY A 92 -36.59 -19.07 4.01
C GLY A 92 -37.59 -18.02 3.53
N ASP A 93 -38.05 -17.14 4.41
CA ASP A 93 -38.95 -16.02 4.12
C ASP A 93 -38.21 -14.78 3.60
N HIS A 94 -36.98 -14.56 4.05
CA HIS A 94 -36.09 -13.46 3.67
C HIS A 94 -34.70 -13.95 3.24
N PRO A 95 -34.57 -14.73 2.16
CA PRO A 95 -33.30 -15.33 1.77
C PRO A 95 -32.20 -14.31 1.42
N GLU A 96 -32.57 -13.06 1.12
CA GLU A 96 -31.64 -11.93 1.01
C GLU A 96 -30.85 -11.64 2.30
N TRP A 97 -31.30 -12.17 3.45
CA TRP A 97 -30.61 -12.04 4.75
C TRP A 97 -29.68 -13.21 5.07
N ASN A 98 -29.61 -14.24 4.21
CA ASN A 98 -28.68 -15.33 4.39
C ASN A 98 -27.23 -14.81 4.49
N ASN A 99 -26.48 -15.26 5.51
CA ASN A 99 -25.10 -14.81 5.72
C ASN A 99 -24.29 -15.86 6.52
N ILE A 100 -23.02 -15.54 6.75
CA ILE A 100 -22.18 -16.22 7.75
C ILE A 100 -21.65 -15.20 8.77
N ALA A 101 -21.48 -15.61 10.01
CA ALA A 101 -21.06 -14.76 11.13
C ALA A 101 -20.31 -15.58 12.20
N THR A 102 -19.54 -14.94 13.07
CA THR A 102 -18.75 -15.63 14.13
C THR A 102 -19.53 -15.92 15.41
N GLY A 103 -20.75 -15.39 15.54
CA GLY A 103 -21.64 -15.60 16.68
C GLY A 103 -23.01 -16.14 16.25
N GLU A 104 -23.81 -16.55 17.24
CA GLU A 104 -25.25 -16.77 17.03
C GLU A 104 -26.03 -15.45 16.85
N GLU A 105 -25.41 -14.34 17.24
CA GLU A 105 -25.86 -12.97 16.98
C GLU A 105 -25.25 -12.44 15.68
N PHE A 106 -25.95 -11.54 15.00
CA PHE A 106 -25.40 -10.86 13.83
C PHE A 106 -24.07 -10.19 14.19
N THR A 107 -23.01 -10.45 13.42
CA THR A 107 -21.73 -9.74 13.53
C THR A 107 -21.99 -8.23 13.51
N GLY A 108 -21.60 -7.53 14.59
CA GLY A 108 -21.63 -6.07 14.68
C GLY A 108 -22.67 -5.45 15.63
N GLU A 109 -23.55 -6.23 16.27
CA GLU A 109 -24.58 -5.64 17.17
C GLU A 109 -24.22 -5.64 18.66
N THR A 110 -23.24 -6.44 19.11
CA THR A 110 -22.91 -6.59 20.55
C THR A 110 -21.43 -6.54 20.92
N GLU A 111 -20.52 -6.33 19.96
CA GLU A 111 -19.13 -6.01 20.32
C GLU A 111 -19.12 -4.66 21.03
N VAL A 112 -18.78 -4.68 22.32
CA VAL A 112 -18.61 -3.46 23.09
C VAL A 112 -17.48 -2.69 22.44
N MET A 113 -17.85 -1.63 21.72
CA MET A 113 -16.91 -0.72 21.11
C MET A 113 -15.91 -0.26 22.18
N PRO A 114 -14.60 -0.41 21.93
CA PRO A 114 -13.59 0.00 22.90
C PRO A 114 -13.72 1.48 23.25
N ASP A 115 -13.59 1.80 24.54
CA ASP A 115 -13.45 3.18 24.99
C ASP A 115 -12.07 3.71 24.61
N VAL A 116 -12.00 4.39 23.46
CA VAL A 116 -10.75 4.98 22.96
C VAL A 116 -10.15 5.99 23.95
N ALA A 117 -10.96 6.72 24.71
CA ALA A 117 -10.47 7.70 25.68
C ALA A 117 -9.85 7.00 26.89
N GLY A 118 -10.52 5.98 27.42
CA GLY A 118 -9.99 5.10 28.46
C GLY A 118 -8.70 4.41 28.03
N TRP A 119 -8.65 3.89 26.79
CA TRP A 119 -7.45 3.26 26.25
C TRP A 119 -6.29 4.25 26.13
N LEU A 120 -6.52 5.45 25.59
CA LEU A 120 -5.49 6.49 25.48
C LEU A 120 -5.00 6.98 26.84
N ALA A 121 -5.87 7.05 27.86
CA ALA A 121 -5.46 7.38 29.22
C ALA A 121 -4.50 6.33 29.82
N ALA A 122 -4.66 5.06 29.45
CA ALA A 122 -3.75 3.98 29.84
C ALA A 122 -2.43 3.95 29.04
N HIS A 123 -2.36 4.65 27.90
CA HIS A 123 -1.20 4.67 26.98
C HIS A 123 -0.70 6.11 26.75
N PRO A 124 -0.14 6.77 27.77
CA PRO A 124 0.20 8.20 27.71
C PRO A 124 1.24 8.54 26.64
N ALA A 125 2.16 7.63 26.30
CA ALA A 125 3.12 7.85 25.22
C ALA A 125 2.43 8.03 23.86
N ILE A 126 1.43 7.20 23.57
CA ILE A 126 0.64 7.27 22.33
C ILE A 126 -0.27 8.51 22.36
N ALA A 127 -0.97 8.75 23.47
CA ALA A 127 -1.81 9.94 23.62
C ALA A 127 -1.00 11.24 23.42
N ASN A 128 0.20 11.34 23.98
CA ASN A 128 1.05 12.52 23.81
C ASN A 128 1.62 12.67 22.38
N ALA A 129 1.72 11.58 21.61
CA ALA A 129 2.18 11.63 20.23
C ALA A 129 1.10 12.04 19.23
N ILE A 130 -0.18 12.00 19.62
CA ILE A 130 -1.30 12.50 18.82
C ILE A 130 -1.27 14.03 18.88
N LEU A 131 -0.66 14.65 17.86
CA LEU A 131 -0.42 16.09 17.77
C LEU A 131 -1.18 16.67 16.59
N TRP A 132 -2.01 17.68 16.87
CA TRP A 132 -2.68 18.48 15.86
C TRP A 132 -2.07 19.87 15.81
N GLU A 133 -1.56 20.25 14.65
CA GLU A 133 -1.21 21.64 14.36
C GLU A 133 -2.42 22.39 13.81
N SER A 134 -2.70 23.56 14.37
CA SER A 134 -3.73 24.48 13.88
C SER A 134 -3.15 25.88 13.69
N ALA A 135 -3.96 26.81 13.21
CA ALA A 135 -3.58 28.22 13.13
C ALA A 135 -3.14 28.84 14.48
N SER A 136 -3.58 28.26 15.61
CA SER A 136 -3.22 28.73 16.96
C SER A 136 -2.04 27.97 17.59
N GLY A 137 -1.43 27.03 16.85
CA GLY A 137 -0.30 26.23 17.31
C GLY A 137 -0.61 24.73 17.43
N VAL A 138 0.33 24.00 18.03
CA VAL A 138 0.30 22.54 18.16
C VAL A 138 -0.30 22.14 19.51
N GLN A 139 -1.22 21.17 19.49
CA GLN A 139 -1.87 20.64 20.68
C GLN A 139 -1.84 19.11 20.69
N ALA A 140 -1.39 18.53 21.81
CA ALA A 140 -1.46 17.09 22.05
C ALA A 140 -2.85 16.66 22.52
N TYR A 141 -3.22 15.40 22.24
CA TYR A 141 -4.53 14.84 22.60
C TYR A 141 -4.99 15.11 24.05
N PRO A 142 -4.15 15.00 25.09
CA PRO A 142 -4.58 15.31 26.45
C PRO A 142 -5.14 16.73 26.62
N ALA A 143 -4.57 17.70 25.90
CA ALA A 143 -4.95 19.10 25.91
C ALA A 143 -6.09 19.46 24.94
N TRP A 144 -6.53 18.51 24.10
CA TRP A 144 -7.65 18.74 23.19
C TRP A 144 -8.95 19.06 23.93
N SER A 145 -9.77 19.89 23.29
CA SER A 145 -11.13 20.18 23.75
C SER A 145 -12.00 18.91 23.76
N ALA A 146 -13.10 18.95 24.51
CA ALA A 146 -14.09 17.86 24.53
C ALA A 146 -14.65 17.55 23.13
N ALA A 147 -14.84 18.58 22.29
CA ALA A 147 -15.34 18.41 20.93
C ALA A 147 -14.35 17.65 20.05
N MET A 148 -13.06 18.01 20.09
CA MET A 148 -12.01 17.30 19.33
C MET A 148 -11.87 15.83 19.76
N LYS A 149 -11.99 15.55 21.07
CA LYS A 149 -11.98 14.17 21.59
C LYS A 149 -13.21 13.39 21.11
N ALA A 150 -14.38 14.04 21.04
CA ALA A 150 -15.60 13.43 20.50
C ALA A 150 -15.49 13.16 18.99
N ASP A 151 -14.86 14.05 18.23
CA ASP A 151 -14.57 13.84 16.81
C ASP A 151 -13.66 12.62 16.60
N LEU A 152 -12.60 12.47 17.40
CA LEU A 152 -11.75 11.28 17.34
C LEU A 152 -12.51 10.01 17.70
N ALA A 153 -13.37 10.03 18.72
CA ALA A 153 -14.21 8.88 19.06
C ALA A 153 -15.18 8.51 17.92
N SER A 154 -15.69 9.51 17.18
CA SER A 154 -16.50 9.29 15.99
C SER A 154 -15.67 8.71 14.83
N ALA A 155 -14.47 9.22 14.60
CA ALA A 155 -13.55 8.68 13.60
C ALA A 155 -13.13 7.24 13.92
N PHE A 156 -12.85 6.94 15.18
CA PHE A 156 -12.54 5.59 15.66
C PHE A 156 -13.71 4.63 15.41
N ARG A 157 -14.96 5.03 15.67
CA ARG A 157 -16.14 4.24 15.30
C ARG A 157 -16.16 3.85 13.83
N GLN A 158 -15.89 4.81 12.96
CA GLN A 158 -15.86 4.56 11.53
C GLN A 158 -14.73 3.58 11.18
N ALA A 159 -13.50 3.82 11.65
CA ALA A 159 -12.34 2.96 11.38
C ALA A 159 -12.49 1.54 11.97
N TRP A 160 -13.12 1.42 13.15
CA TRP A 160 -13.45 0.13 13.77
C TRP A 160 -14.34 -0.70 12.84
N ASN A 161 -15.29 -0.05 12.15
CA ASN A 161 -16.18 -0.69 11.19
C ASN A 161 -15.65 -0.62 9.74
N PHE A 162 -14.34 -0.50 9.54
CA PHE A 162 -13.70 -0.44 8.21
C PHE A 162 -14.26 0.67 7.29
N SER A 163 -14.71 1.77 7.92
CA SER A 163 -15.20 3.03 7.32
C SER A 163 -14.28 4.20 7.68
N SER A 164 -14.50 5.39 7.13
CA SER A 164 -13.64 6.56 7.34
C SER A 164 -14.46 7.84 7.43
N VAL A 165 -14.02 8.77 8.27
CA VAL A 165 -14.59 10.13 8.33
C VAL A 165 -14.12 11.02 7.18
N MET A 166 -13.05 10.64 6.48
CA MET A 166 -12.63 11.29 5.24
C MET A 166 -13.49 10.75 4.10
N THR A 167 -14.48 11.54 3.66
CA THR A 167 -15.49 11.14 2.66
C THR A 167 -15.16 11.58 1.23
N THR A 168 -14.13 12.42 1.05
CA THR A 168 -13.69 12.93 -0.25
C THR A 168 -12.27 12.46 -0.54
N ASP A 169 -12.08 11.77 -1.66
CA ASP A 169 -10.80 11.22 -2.09
C ASP A 169 -10.72 11.25 -3.64
N PRO A 170 -9.76 11.98 -4.25
CA PRO A 170 -8.73 12.80 -3.59
C PRO A 170 -9.32 14.06 -2.95
N VAL A 171 -8.71 14.54 -1.86
CA VAL A 171 -9.09 15.85 -1.31
C VAL A 171 -8.81 16.96 -2.32
N PRO A 172 -9.71 17.95 -2.49
CA PRO A 172 -9.48 19.05 -3.40
C PRO A 172 -8.27 19.88 -3.00
N ASN A 173 -7.51 20.36 -4.00
CA ASN A 173 -6.51 21.40 -3.77
C ASN A 173 -7.24 22.73 -3.58
N LYS A 174 -7.01 23.40 -2.45
CA LYS A 174 -7.57 24.71 -2.13
C LYS A 174 -7.09 25.77 -3.12
N LYS A 175 -5.86 25.63 -3.64
CA LYS A 175 -5.32 26.56 -4.62
C LYS A 175 -5.77 26.18 -6.02
N VAL A 176 -6.29 27.15 -6.76
CA VAL A 176 -6.54 27.02 -8.20
C VAL A 176 -5.21 27.28 -8.92
N LEU A 177 -4.74 26.28 -9.68
CA LEU A 177 -3.46 26.33 -10.40
C LEU A 177 -3.68 26.40 -11.90
N ALA A 178 -3.05 27.36 -12.56
CA ALA A 178 -2.96 27.45 -14.01
C ALA A 178 -1.93 26.45 -14.57
N ASP A 179 -1.99 26.17 -15.87
CA ASP A 179 -1.17 25.13 -16.52
C ASP A 179 0.33 25.30 -16.31
N ALA A 180 0.84 26.53 -16.39
CA ALA A 180 2.25 26.86 -16.23
C ALA A 180 2.70 27.01 -14.76
N ASP A 181 1.78 26.95 -13.80
CA ASP A 181 2.12 27.10 -12.39
C ASP A 181 2.93 25.89 -11.91
N SER A 182 3.94 26.15 -11.07
CA SER A 182 4.57 25.09 -10.29
C SER A 182 3.56 24.45 -9.35
N VAL A 183 3.61 23.13 -9.27
CA VAL A 183 2.68 22.35 -8.45
C VAL A 183 2.91 22.65 -6.98
N VAL A 184 1.82 22.95 -6.27
CA VAL A 184 1.77 23.05 -4.81
C VAL A 184 0.49 22.39 -4.32
N GLN A 185 0.48 21.93 -3.06
CA GLN A 185 -0.67 21.25 -2.48
C GLN A 185 -1.10 21.94 -1.19
N ILE A 186 -2.23 22.67 -1.26
CA ILE A 186 -2.85 23.29 -0.10
C ILE A 186 -4.19 22.61 0.16
N ILE A 187 -4.41 22.13 1.38
CA ILE A 187 -5.63 21.46 1.82
C ILE A 187 -6.40 22.43 2.70
N ASP A 188 -7.69 22.57 2.45
CA ASP A 188 -8.55 23.39 3.32
C ASP A 188 -8.73 22.73 4.70
N GLN A 189 -8.92 23.53 5.74
CA GLN A 189 -9.12 23.03 7.10
C GLN A 189 -10.29 22.05 7.19
N SER A 190 -11.34 22.25 6.39
CA SER A 190 -12.50 21.35 6.33
C SER A 190 -12.16 19.93 5.87
N TYR A 191 -11.04 19.72 5.17
CA TYR A 191 -10.54 18.40 4.75
C TYR A 191 -9.35 17.92 5.60
N ALA A 192 -8.49 18.82 6.07
CA ALA A 192 -7.30 18.47 6.84
C ALA A 192 -7.64 17.83 8.19
N TRP A 193 -8.61 18.37 8.94
CA TRP A 193 -9.00 17.80 10.23
C TRP A 193 -9.60 16.39 10.10
N PRO A 194 -10.58 16.13 9.20
CA PRO A 194 -11.05 14.77 8.94
C PRO A 194 -9.97 13.81 8.44
N MET A 195 -9.04 14.27 7.57
CA MET A 195 -7.93 13.43 7.09
C MET A 195 -7.03 13.00 8.26
N PHE A 196 -6.63 13.95 9.12
CA PHE A 196 -5.82 13.66 10.29
C PHE A 196 -6.51 12.67 11.23
N LEU A 197 -7.77 12.94 11.59
CA LEU A 197 -8.55 12.05 12.44
C LEU A 197 -8.75 10.66 11.83
N ALA A 198 -8.99 10.55 10.53
CA ALA A 198 -9.15 9.27 9.86
C ALA A 198 -7.89 8.40 10.01
N TYR A 199 -6.71 8.97 9.82
CA TYR A 199 -5.45 8.23 9.98
C TYR A 199 -5.16 7.87 11.43
N VAL A 200 -5.36 8.79 12.39
CA VAL A 200 -5.20 8.49 13.83
C VAL A 200 -6.16 7.38 14.25
N ALA A 201 -7.44 7.49 13.87
CA ALA A 201 -8.46 6.51 14.17
C ALA A 201 -8.16 5.14 13.56
N GLN A 202 -7.71 5.09 12.30
CA GLN A 202 -7.28 3.85 11.65
C GLN A 202 -6.15 3.18 12.43
N SER A 203 -5.11 3.93 12.79
CA SER A 203 -3.99 3.40 13.56
C SER A 203 -4.41 2.85 14.93
N LEU A 204 -5.33 3.54 15.63
CA LEU A 204 -5.89 3.07 16.88
C LEU A 204 -6.79 1.84 16.71
N ALA A 205 -7.60 1.77 15.64
CA ALA A 205 -8.44 0.61 15.36
C ALA A 205 -7.61 -0.65 15.04
N VAL A 206 -6.50 -0.48 14.31
CA VAL A 206 -5.54 -1.56 14.05
C VAL A 206 -4.87 -2.04 15.34
N GLU A 207 -4.45 -1.13 16.21
CA GLU A 207 -3.81 -1.47 17.49
C GLU A 207 -4.78 -2.14 18.46
N ILE A 208 -5.89 -1.46 18.79
CA ILE A 208 -6.85 -1.92 19.80
C ILE A 208 -7.53 -3.22 19.33
N GLY A 209 -7.81 -3.33 18.03
CA GLY A 209 -8.37 -4.53 17.43
C GLY A 209 -7.35 -5.64 17.17
N SER A 210 -6.06 -5.42 17.47
CA SER A 210 -4.98 -6.39 17.20
C SER A 210 -4.99 -6.91 15.74
N ARG A 211 -5.25 -6.04 14.76
CA ARG A 211 -5.44 -6.42 13.35
C ARG A 211 -4.15 -6.82 12.63
N VAL A 212 -3.00 -6.67 13.30
CA VAL A 212 -1.67 -6.95 12.78
C VAL A 212 -0.80 -7.59 13.87
N GLY A 213 0.26 -8.29 13.48
CA GLY A 213 1.17 -9.01 14.39
C GLY A 213 2.16 -8.13 15.17
N TRP A 214 1.95 -6.82 15.24
CA TRP A 214 2.82 -5.87 15.94
C TRP A 214 2.01 -4.84 16.72
N SER A 215 2.65 -4.19 17.71
CA SER A 215 1.99 -3.22 18.60
C SER A 215 2.75 -1.89 18.64
N LEU A 216 1.98 -0.79 18.72
CA LEU A 216 2.44 0.59 18.90
C LEU A 216 3.10 0.85 20.25
N THR A 217 2.81 0.03 21.27
CA THR A 217 3.23 0.27 22.66
C THR A 217 4.76 0.27 22.84
N GLY A 218 5.49 -0.37 21.93
CA GLY A 218 6.95 -0.42 21.92
C GLY A 218 7.62 0.59 20.98
N TYR A 219 6.86 1.49 20.33
CA TYR A 219 7.42 2.36 19.29
C TYR A 219 8.24 3.50 19.87
N SER A 220 9.26 3.90 19.12
CA SER A 220 10.02 5.11 19.42
C SER A 220 9.15 6.37 19.27
N ALA A 221 9.57 7.48 19.89
CA ALA A 221 8.90 8.78 19.71
C ALA A 221 8.85 9.21 18.23
N THR A 222 9.91 8.89 17.46
CA THR A 222 9.96 9.17 16.03
C THR A 222 8.95 8.31 15.26
N GLY A 223 8.82 7.02 15.57
CA GLY A 223 7.84 6.14 14.95
C GLY A 223 6.41 6.58 15.25
N LEU A 224 6.12 6.92 16.51
CA LEU A 224 4.81 7.45 16.89
C LEU A 224 4.50 8.78 16.19
N ALA A 225 5.46 9.69 16.04
CA ALA A 225 5.26 10.94 15.31
C ALA A 225 4.84 10.70 13.85
N GLN A 226 5.49 9.77 13.14
CA GLN A 226 5.12 9.42 11.76
C GLN A 226 3.67 8.90 11.63
N LEU A 227 3.11 8.35 12.71
CA LEU A 227 1.74 7.84 12.73
C LEU A 227 0.72 8.84 13.27
N PHE A 228 1.10 9.74 14.16
CA PHE A 228 0.17 10.50 14.99
C PHE A 228 0.37 12.02 15.02
N ASP A 229 1.45 12.53 14.45
CA ASP A 229 1.68 13.97 14.31
C ASP A 229 1.16 14.45 12.96
N SER A 230 0.27 15.44 12.94
CA SER A 230 -0.26 16.01 11.70
C SER A 230 0.86 16.56 10.83
N ARG A 231 1.90 17.13 11.44
CA ARG A 231 3.05 17.78 10.79
C ARG A 231 3.92 16.83 9.99
N GLU A 232 3.80 15.52 10.22
CA GLU A 232 4.48 14.53 9.39
C GLU A 232 3.74 14.26 8.07
N THR A 233 2.52 14.78 7.92
CA THR A 233 1.66 14.61 6.75
C THR A 233 1.51 15.92 5.98
N PHE A 234 1.21 16.99 6.71
CA PHE A 234 1.01 18.35 6.23
C PHE A 234 1.16 19.32 7.41
N HIS A 235 1.45 20.58 7.14
CA HIS A 235 1.63 21.60 8.18
C HIS A 235 0.79 22.85 7.88
N TRP A 236 0.46 23.63 8.91
CA TRP A 236 -0.28 24.87 8.73
C TRP A 236 0.56 25.92 8.00
N ASN A 237 0.07 26.38 6.85
CA ASN A 237 0.63 27.49 6.10
C ASN A 237 -0.25 28.73 6.28
N ALA A 238 0.21 29.67 7.11
CA ALA A 238 -0.51 30.91 7.41
C ALA A 238 -0.72 31.80 6.17
N GLY A 239 0.23 31.81 5.23
CA GLY A 239 0.14 32.60 4.00
C GLY A 239 -0.94 32.08 3.03
N ALA A 240 -1.15 30.77 2.99
CA ALA A 240 -2.20 30.12 2.19
C ALA A 240 -3.52 29.93 2.95
N ALA A 241 -3.54 30.23 4.25
CA ALA A 241 -4.65 29.94 5.18
C ALA A 241 -5.15 28.48 5.04
N GLY A 242 -4.22 27.53 4.94
CA GLY A 242 -4.52 26.11 4.71
C GLY A 242 -3.34 25.22 5.08
N TYR A 243 -3.50 23.91 4.88
CA TYR A 243 -2.50 22.91 5.24
C TYR A 243 -1.68 22.50 4.03
N GLU A 244 -0.37 22.67 4.10
CA GLU A 244 0.52 22.42 2.97
C GLU A 244 1.21 21.06 3.10
N ILE A 245 1.08 20.26 2.03
CA ILE A 245 1.99 19.13 1.77
C ILE A 245 3.18 19.70 0.99
N THR A 246 4.39 19.25 1.33
CA THR A 246 5.64 19.77 0.75
C THR A 246 6.49 18.59 0.26
N PHE A 247 7.66 18.89 -0.33
CA PHE A 247 8.62 17.84 -0.70
C PHE A 247 9.07 17.00 0.50
N SER A 248 9.30 17.59 1.67
CA SER A 248 9.66 16.81 2.87
C SER A 248 8.59 15.80 3.30
N HIS A 249 7.34 16.00 2.86
CA HIS A 249 6.25 15.06 3.09
C HIS A 249 6.16 13.94 2.03
N GLY A 250 6.91 14.04 0.92
CA GLY A 250 6.93 13.03 -0.15
C GLY A 250 5.97 13.30 -1.30
N VAL A 251 5.59 14.56 -1.56
CA VAL A 251 4.80 15.01 -2.74
C VAL A 251 3.66 14.07 -3.14
N ALA A 252 2.91 13.57 -2.16
CA ALA A 252 1.78 12.68 -2.39
C ALA A 252 0.62 13.12 -1.50
N VAL A 253 -0.60 13.15 -2.06
CA VAL A 253 -1.81 13.42 -1.27
C VAL A 253 -2.30 12.09 -0.69
N PRO A 254 -2.31 11.91 0.64
CA PRO A 254 -2.79 10.67 1.26
C PRO A 254 -4.22 10.35 0.80
N CYS A 255 -4.48 9.07 0.55
CA CYS A 255 -5.83 8.57 0.28
C CYS A 255 -6.59 8.40 1.61
N THR A 256 -7.84 8.00 1.51
CA THR A 256 -8.57 7.52 2.69
C THR A 256 -7.85 6.29 3.28
N PRO A 257 -7.67 6.20 4.62
CA PRO A 257 -6.92 5.10 5.22
C PRO A 257 -7.45 3.70 4.86
N ASN A 258 -8.76 3.58 4.61
CA ASN A 258 -9.35 2.30 4.19
C ASN A 258 -8.92 1.84 2.81
N GLN A 259 -8.65 2.76 1.88
CA GLN A 259 -8.15 2.39 0.55
C GLN A 259 -6.71 1.86 0.66
N GLY A 260 -5.87 2.54 1.44
CA GLY A 260 -4.51 2.06 1.73
C GLY A 260 -4.50 0.73 2.50
N TYR A 261 -5.37 0.60 3.51
CA TYR A 261 -5.54 -0.66 4.25
C TYR A 261 -6.04 -1.79 3.35
N SER A 262 -7.03 -1.54 2.50
CA SER A 262 -7.58 -2.54 1.58
C SER A 262 -6.55 -3.05 0.58
N LEU A 263 -5.69 -2.15 0.07
CA LEU A 263 -4.56 -2.55 -0.77
C LEU A 263 -3.65 -3.55 -0.04
N LEU A 264 -3.29 -3.26 1.21
CA LEU A 264 -2.43 -4.15 1.99
C LEU A 264 -3.13 -5.45 2.39
N TYR A 265 -4.42 -5.37 2.73
CA TYR A 265 -5.24 -6.50 3.13
C TYR A 265 -5.43 -7.53 2.01
N ALA A 266 -5.28 -7.12 0.75
CA ALA A 266 -5.33 -8.00 -0.43
C ALA A 266 -4.17 -9.01 -0.54
N GLY A 267 -3.43 -9.26 0.55
CA GLY A 267 -2.38 -10.28 0.64
C GLY A 267 -0.97 -9.76 0.91
N MET A 268 -0.81 -8.47 1.25
CA MET A 268 0.50 -7.88 1.55
C MET A 268 0.78 -7.76 3.04
N ILE A 269 -0.24 -7.81 3.92
CA ILE A 269 -0.01 -7.87 5.38
C ILE A 269 0.64 -9.22 5.71
N GLY A 270 1.92 -9.18 6.06
CA GLY A 270 2.69 -10.34 6.47
C GLY A 270 2.65 -10.58 7.99
N PRO A 271 3.33 -11.62 8.49
CA PRO A 271 3.39 -11.93 9.93
C PRO A 271 4.14 -10.88 10.77
N ASN A 272 4.87 -9.97 10.12
CA ASN A 272 5.60 -8.87 10.75
C ASN A 272 5.71 -7.65 9.81
N ARG A 273 6.22 -6.54 10.32
CA ARG A 273 6.38 -5.28 9.57
C ARG A 273 7.28 -5.44 8.35
N SER A 274 8.44 -6.06 8.52
CA SER A 274 9.41 -6.30 7.44
C SER A 274 8.81 -7.10 6.27
N SER A 275 8.02 -8.14 6.55
CA SER A 275 7.29 -8.90 5.51
C SER A 275 6.22 -8.05 4.83
N THR A 276 5.53 -7.18 5.57
CA THR A 276 4.52 -6.26 5.02
C THR A 276 5.15 -5.19 4.12
N ILE A 277 6.28 -4.63 4.55
CA ILE A 277 7.09 -3.72 3.75
C ILE A 277 7.51 -4.41 2.45
N ALA A 278 8.07 -5.62 2.52
CA ALA A 278 8.46 -6.37 1.34
C ALA A 278 7.27 -6.64 0.40
N GLY A 279 6.10 -7.00 0.92
CA GLY A 279 4.88 -7.20 0.13
C GLY A 279 4.46 -5.96 -0.65
N LEU A 280 4.44 -4.79 0.00
CA LEU A 280 4.13 -3.53 -0.68
C LEU A 280 5.21 -3.13 -1.70
N LEU A 281 6.49 -3.34 -1.40
CA LEU A 281 7.57 -3.06 -2.34
C LEU A 281 7.48 -3.98 -3.58
N ASP A 282 7.03 -5.23 -3.42
CA ASP A 282 6.81 -6.12 -4.56
C ASP A 282 5.66 -5.67 -5.44
N TRP A 283 4.59 -5.17 -4.81
CA TRP A 283 3.51 -4.52 -5.53
C TRP A 283 4.03 -3.31 -6.31
N CYS A 284 4.85 -2.46 -5.68
CA CYS A 284 5.47 -1.33 -6.35
C CYS A 284 6.29 -1.78 -7.57
N ARG A 285 7.14 -2.80 -7.42
CA ARG A 285 7.94 -3.37 -8.52
C ARG A 285 7.09 -3.75 -9.73
N SER A 286 5.91 -4.32 -9.48
CA SER A 286 5.06 -4.89 -10.52
C SER A 286 4.10 -3.87 -11.15
N HIS A 287 3.78 -2.79 -10.45
CA HIS A 287 2.72 -1.86 -10.86
C HIS A 287 3.21 -0.43 -11.09
N LEU A 288 4.09 0.08 -10.22
CA LEU A 288 4.45 1.50 -10.27
C LEU A 288 5.35 1.83 -11.46
N ARG A 289 5.14 3.03 -11.99
CA ARG A 289 5.98 3.65 -13.02
C ARG A 289 6.29 5.09 -12.67
N HIS A 290 7.51 5.52 -12.98
CA HIS A 290 7.90 6.90 -12.84
C HIS A 290 7.07 7.78 -13.79
N PHE A 291 6.58 8.91 -13.29
CA PHE A 291 5.95 9.93 -14.13
C PHE A 291 6.92 10.50 -15.18
N MET A 292 6.42 11.03 -16.28
CA MET A 292 7.27 11.71 -17.28
C MET A 292 7.05 13.21 -17.25
N GLY A 293 8.01 13.98 -17.76
CA GLY A 293 7.92 15.44 -17.84
C GLY A 293 8.28 16.18 -16.55
N GLY A 294 7.84 17.45 -16.47
CA GLY A 294 8.15 18.38 -15.38
C GLY A 294 7.08 18.43 -14.28
N TRP A 295 7.35 19.23 -13.25
CA TRP A 295 6.41 19.50 -12.14
C TRP A 295 5.53 20.75 -12.39
N ASP A 296 5.21 21.04 -13.65
CA ASP A 296 4.17 22.01 -13.99
C ASP A 296 2.78 21.39 -13.86
N THR A 297 1.79 22.22 -13.58
CA THR A 297 0.43 21.77 -13.26
C THR A 297 -0.23 21.04 -14.43
N ALA A 298 0.04 21.44 -15.68
CA ALA A 298 -0.50 20.77 -16.86
C ALA A 298 -0.02 19.32 -16.96
N ASN A 299 1.29 19.08 -16.83
CA ASN A 299 1.86 17.73 -16.89
C ASN A 299 1.39 16.84 -15.74
N VAL A 300 1.19 17.40 -14.55
CA VAL A 300 0.62 16.65 -13.42
C VAL A 300 -0.86 16.34 -13.62
N TYR A 301 -1.63 17.27 -14.17
CA TYR A 301 -3.02 17.00 -14.54
C TYR A 301 -3.13 15.95 -15.67
N ASP A 302 -2.21 15.97 -16.63
CA ASP A 302 -2.11 14.99 -17.70
C ASP A 302 -2.00 13.55 -17.16
N GLN A 303 -1.25 13.38 -16.08
CA GLN A 303 -0.96 12.06 -15.51
C GLN A 303 -1.94 11.60 -14.45
N TRP A 304 -2.41 12.49 -13.55
CA TRP A 304 -3.27 12.09 -12.42
C TRP A 304 -4.66 12.70 -12.45
N GLN A 305 -4.97 13.52 -13.46
CA GLN A 305 -6.21 14.29 -13.57
C GLN A 305 -6.50 15.07 -12.28
N TYR A 306 -5.43 15.60 -11.68
CA TYR A 306 -5.44 16.30 -10.41
C TYR A 306 -4.42 17.45 -10.45
N ARG A 307 -4.86 18.67 -10.11
CA ARG A 307 -4.02 19.88 -10.12
C ARG A 307 -3.40 20.10 -8.74
N GLY A 308 -2.43 19.29 -8.39
CA GLY A 308 -1.78 19.26 -7.09
C GLY A 308 -0.84 18.07 -7.02
N PHE A 309 -0.33 17.71 -5.84
CA PHE A 309 0.53 16.52 -5.77
C PHE A 309 -0.21 15.23 -6.11
N PRO A 310 0.47 14.21 -6.67
CA PRO A 310 -0.11 12.92 -7.01
C PRO A 310 -0.97 12.34 -5.88
N PRO A 311 -2.27 12.10 -6.09
CA PRO A 311 -3.07 11.44 -5.08
C PRO A 311 -2.75 9.96 -4.98
N VAL A 312 -2.53 9.45 -3.76
CA VAL A 312 -2.25 8.04 -3.51
C VAL A 312 -3.34 7.15 -4.09
N ILE A 313 -4.61 7.56 -4.01
CA ILE A 313 -5.72 6.78 -4.60
C ILE A 313 -5.58 6.61 -6.12
N ARG A 314 -5.05 7.61 -6.82
CA ARG A 314 -4.78 7.55 -8.27
C ARG A 314 -3.57 6.66 -8.58
N MET A 315 -2.58 6.61 -7.69
CA MET A 315 -1.47 5.66 -7.82
C MET A 315 -1.97 4.22 -7.63
N ILE A 316 -2.87 3.98 -6.67
CA ILE A 316 -3.44 2.65 -6.40
C ILE A 316 -4.34 2.19 -7.55
N GLN A 317 -5.25 3.04 -8.03
CA GLN A 317 -6.22 2.68 -9.07
C GLN A 317 -5.64 2.73 -10.48
N GLY A 318 -4.55 3.49 -10.65
CA GLY A 318 -4.01 3.85 -11.95
C GLY A 318 -4.83 4.93 -12.67
N THR A 319 -4.20 5.52 -13.67
CA THR A 319 -4.77 6.58 -14.53
C THR A 319 -4.32 6.38 -15.97
N SER A 320 -5.08 6.94 -16.91
CA SER A 320 -4.61 7.08 -18.29
C SER A 320 -3.90 8.42 -18.42
N THR A 321 -2.69 8.44 -18.97
CA THR A 321 -2.03 9.68 -19.40
C THR A 321 -2.87 10.30 -20.52
N LEU A 322 -3.33 11.54 -20.38
CA LEU A 322 -4.26 12.14 -21.34
C LEU A 322 -3.59 12.40 -22.70
N SER A 323 -2.30 12.75 -22.68
CA SER A 323 -1.46 12.97 -23.86
C SER A 323 -1.09 11.67 -24.57
N GLU A 324 -1.12 10.53 -23.86
CA GLU A 324 -0.69 9.22 -24.35
C GLU A 324 -1.69 8.11 -23.97
N PRO A 325 -2.96 8.20 -24.40
CA PRO A 325 -4.01 7.27 -23.98
C PRO A 325 -3.77 5.83 -24.49
N SER A 326 -2.91 5.67 -25.50
CA SER A 326 -2.53 4.36 -26.06
C SER A 326 -1.80 3.46 -25.06
N TRP A 327 -1.22 4.02 -23.99
CA TRP A 327 -0.57 3.25 -22.94
C TRP A 327 -1.56 2.59 -21.97
N GLY A 328 -2.85 2.94 -22.04
CA GLY A 328 -3.87 2.43 -21.13
C GLY A 328 -3.69 2.92 -19.70
N ILE A 329 -4.28 2.20 -18.75
CA ILE A 329 -4.22 2.53 -17.32
C ILE A 329 -2.84 2.15 -16.77
N GLN A 330 -2.17 3.10 -16.12
CA GLN A 330 -0.85 2.93 -15.51
C GLN A 330 -0.88 3.41 -14.05
N HIS A 331 -0.13 2.75 -13.16
CA HIS A 331 0.05 3.20 -11.78
C HIS A 331 1.24 4.15 -11.70
N ILE A 332 1.00 5.44 -11.92
CA ILE A 332 2.06 6.43 -12.06
C ILE A 332 2.38 7.06 -10.69
N THR A 333 3.65 7.13 -10.32
CA THR A 333 4.16 7.79 -9.10
C THR A 333 5.01 9.01 -9.45
N GLY A 334 5.03 10.01 -8.55
CA GLY A 334 5.83 11.25 -8.67
C GLY A 334 7.33 11.05 -8.45
N GLY A 335 7.89 9.97 -8.98
CA GLY A 335 9.30 9.58 -8.80
C GLY A 335 9.67 9.28 -7.35
N CYS A 336 10.94 9.44 -7.00
CA CYS A 336 11.43 9.00 -5.68
C CYS A 336 10.70 9.68 -4.52
N TRP A 337 10.34 10.95 -4.69
CA TRP A 337 9.57 11.72 -3.72
C TRP A 337 8.15 11.16 -3.60
N GLY A 338 7.42 11.06 -4.71
CA GLY A 338 6.04 10.55 -4.74
C GLY A 338 5.94 9.12 -4.24
N THR A 339 6.91 8.27 -4.56
CA THR A 339 6.95 6.87 -4.10
C THR A 339 7.20 6.80 -2.60
N THR A 340 8.07 7.67 -2.07
CA THR A 340 8.27 7.76 -0.62
C THR A 340 6.98 8.22 0.07
N GLY A 341 6.30 9.23 -0.46
CA GLY A 341 5.00 9.67 0.05
C GLY A 341 3.91 8.58 -0.01
N PHE A 342 3.86 7.82 -1.10
CA PHE A 342 2.99 6.66 -1.28
C PHE A 342 3.23 5.60 -0.20
N LEU A 343 4.48 5.18 -0.01
CA LEU A 343 4.84 4.18 0.99
C LEU A 343 4.45 4.66 2.40
N ARG A 344 4.71 5.92 2.74
CA ARG A 344 4.32 6.52 4.03
C ARG A 344 2.81 6.49 4.25
N ALA A 345 2.03 6.92 3.26
CA ALA A 345 0.58 6.99 3.37
C ALA A 345 -0.07 5.60 3.48
N VAL A 346 0.42 4.60 2.73
CA VAL A 346 -0.14 3.25 2.72
C VAL A 346 0.27 2.47 3.97
N LEU A 347 1.57 2.45 4.31
CA LEU A 347 2.07 1.69 5.47
C LEU A 347 1.56 2.21 6.82
N ARG A 348 1.26 3.52 6.91
CA ARG A 348 0.63 4.11 8.10
C ARG A 348 -0.70 3.45 8.46
N THR A 349 -1.45 2.98 7.47
CA THR A 349 -2.78 2.35 7.67
C THR A 349 -2.74 1.03 8.44
N VAL A 350 -1.56 0.42 8.55
CA VAL A 350 -1.28 -0.80 9.30
C VAL A 350 -0.21 -0.57 10.38
N ASN A 351 -0.04 0.67 10.85
CA ASN A 351 0.92 1.01 11.91
C ASN A 351 2.39 0.70 11.56
N VAL A 352 2.80 0.78 10.29
CA VAL A 352 4.21 0.71 9.89
C VAL A 352 4.70 2.14 9.62
N PRO A 353 5.50 2.74 10.51
CA PRO A 353 5.95 4.12 10.35
C PRO A 353 7.08 4.20 9.33
N ALA A 354 6.87 5.01 8.30
CA ALA A 354 7.91 5.37 7.35
C ALA A 354 8.13 6.88 7.38
N ARG A 355 9.39 7.31 7.31
CA ARG A 355 9.78 8.71 7.15
C ARG A 355 10.56 8.89 5.85
N LEU A 356 10.57 10.13 5.37
CA LEU A 356 11.38 10.55 4.24
C LEU A 356 12.71 11.08 4.75
N VAL A 357 13.82 10.58 4.19
CA VAL A 357 15.15 11.19 4.33
C VAL A 357 15.68 11.60 2.96
N THR A 358 16.61 12.54 2.92
CA THR A 358 17.06 13.15 1.66
C THR A 358 18.57 13.20 1.55
N HIS A 359 19.07 12.83 0.37
CA HIS A 359 20.45 13.05 -0.02
C HIS A 359 20.46 13.43 -1.51
N CYS A 360 21.24 14.46 -1.87
CA CYS A 360 21.47 14.85 -3.27
C CYS A 360 20.19 15.10 -4.09
N GLY A 361 19.17 15.70 -3.46
CA GLY A 361 17.90 16.01 -4.13
C GLY A 361 16.98 14.80 -4.36
N HIS A 362 17.33 13.63 -3.82
CA HIS A 362 16.53 12.43 -3.89
C HIS A 362 15.90 12.08 -2.54
N ALA A 363 14.70 11.50 -2.60
CA ALA A 363 14.02 10.96 -1.44
C ALA A 363 14.33 9.48 -1.24
N GLN A 364 14.44 9.09 0.02
CA GLN A 364 14.71 7.73 0.46
C GLN A 364 13.73 7.38 1.60
N PRO A 365 12.97 6.29 1.47
CA PRO A 365 12.18 5.75 2.58
C PRO A 365 13.06 5.20 3.69
N ASN A 366 12.70 5.54 4.93
CA ASN A 366 13.20 4.94 6.16
C ASN A 366 12.02 4.33 6.93
N PHE A 367 12.05 3.02 7.14
CA PHE A 367 11.08 2.27 7.94
C PHE A 367 11.55 2.23 9.40
N VAL A 368 11.03 3.17 10.19
CA VAL A 368 11.65 3.67 11.43
C VAL A 368 11.86 2.56 12.47
N GLU A 369 10.82 1.76 12.71
CA GLU A 369 10.82 0.73 13.77
C GLU A 369 11.46 -0.60 13.33
N ASP A 370 11.94 -0.67 12.09
CA ASP A 370 12.61 -1.83 11.53
C ASP A 370 14.10 -1.56 11.26
N GLY A 371 14.52 -0.28 11.29
CA GLY A 371 15.90 0.11 10.95
C GLY A 371 16.25 -0.23 9.51
N LEU A 372 15.27 -0.17 8.62
CA LEU A 372 15.39 -0.52 7.20
C LEU A 372 15.21 0.72 6.32
N TYR A 373 15.89 0.72 5.19
CA TYR A 373 15.89 1.83 4.24
C TYR A 373 15.82 1.32 2.80
N LEU A 374 15.41 2.19 1.88
CA LEU A 374 15.81 2.07 0.49
C LEU A 374 16.93 3.07 0.19
N SER A 375 17.83 2.72 -0.73
CA SER A 375 18.87 3.64 -1.18
C SER A 375 18.33 4.75 -2.10
N HIS A 376 17.13 4.57 -2.64
CA HIS A 376 16.38 5.54 -3.42
C HIS A 376 14.90 5.18 -3.45
N GLY A 377 14.02 6.18 -3.53
CA GLY A 377 12.57 5.96 -3.56
C GLY A 377 12.09 5.16 -4.78
N ASP A 378 12.84 5.14 -5.89
CA ASP A 378 12.45 4.42 -7.11
C ASP A 378 13.05 3.02 -7.21
N ASP A 379 13.86 2.63 -6.22
CA ASP A 379 14.48 1.30 -6.15
C ASP A 379 13.48 0.15 -6.42
N PRO A 380 12.23 0.15 -5.91
CA PRO A 380 11.34 -1.01 -6.06
C PRO A 380 10.99 -1.33 -7.51
N TYR A 381 10.79 -0.31 -8.35
CA TYR A 381 10.36 -0.45 -9.74
C TYR A 381 11.45 -0.05 -10.74
N ASN A 382 12.69 0.06 -10.28
CA ASN A 382 13.85 0.25 -11.13
C ASN A 382 14.02 -0.96 -12.07
N ALA A 383 14.39 -0.74 -13.33
CA ALA A 383 14.62 -1.83 -14.29
C ALA A 383 15.69 -2.84 -13.82
N LEU A 384 16.57 -2.44 -12.89
CA LEU A 384 17.58 -3.29 -12.26
C LEU A 384 17.02 -4.23 -11.16
N THR A 385 15.74 -4.14 -10.77
CA THR A 385 15.14 -5.07 -9.79
C THR A 385 14.30 -6.17 -10.42
N THR A 386 14.23 -6.20 -11.76
CA THR A 386 13.40 -7.13 -12.53
C THR A 386 14.27 -8.19 -13.22
N SER A 387 14.33 -9.40 -12.65
CA SER A 387 15.17 -10.51 -13.12
C SER A 387 14.38 -11.80 -13.34
N VAL A 388 14.96 -12.72 -14.10
CA VAL A 388 14.49 -14.12 -14.23
C VAL A 388 15.60 -15.05 -13.72
N PRO A 389 15.34 -15.90 -12.70
CA PRO A 389 14.17 -15.86 -11.82
C PRO A 389 14.07 -14.53 -11.05
N PRO A 390 12.88 -14.17 -10.52
CA PRO A 390 12.69 -12.94 -9.78
C PRO A 390 13.60 -12.86 -8.55
N MET A 391 14.33 -11.75 -8.41
CA MET A 391 15.05 -11.41 -7.19
C MET A 391 14.06 -11.25 -6.03
N PRO A 392 14.33 -11.79 -4.82
CA PRO A 392 13.53 -11.50 -3.65
C PRO A 392 13.55 -10.00 -3.36
N ILE A 393 12.38 -9.36 -3.38
CA ILE A 393 12.28 -7.89 -3.27
C ILE A 393 12.89 -7.38 -1.96
N SER A 394 12.82 -8.16 -0.88
CA SER A 394 13.40 -7.80 0.42
C SER A 394 14.91 -7.53 0.36
N GLN A 395 15.61 -8.00 -0.67
CA GLN A 395 17.04 -7.72 -0.83
C GLN A 395 17.33 -6.25 -1.15
N ILE A 396 16.38 -5.47 -1.69
CA ILE A 396 16.59 -4.04 -1.98
C ILE A 396 16.63 -3.19 -0.71
N LEU A 397 16.16 -3.73 0.43
CA LEU A 397 16.24 -3.07 1.71
C LEU A 397 17.69 -3.10 2.21
N ILE A 398 18.13 -1.98 2.79
CA ILE A 398 19.42 -1.87 3.47
C ILE A 398 19.20 -1.59 4.96
N SER A 399 20.09 -2.12 5.80
CA SER A 399 20.04 -1.91 7.25
C SER A 399 20.50 -0.50 7.63
N GLN A 400 20.17 -0.07 8.86
CA GLN A 400 20.70 1.18 9.44
C GLN A 400 22.22 1.28 9.32
N ALA A 401 22.97 0.23 9.66
CA ALA A 401 24.43 0.25 9.60
C ALA A 401 24.95 0.44 8.17
N GLN A 402 24.29 -0.17 7.19
CA GLN A 402 24.63 0.03 5.78
C GLN A 402 24.25 1.43 5.29
N PHE A 403 23.10 1.95 5.72
CA PHE A 403 22.70 3.32 5.45
C PHE A 403 23.71 4.32 6.03
N ASP A 404 24.14 4.15 7.28
CA ASP A 404 25.14 5.02 7.92
C ASP A 404 26.50 4.94 7.23
N ALA A 405 26.90 3.77 6.75
CA ALA A 405 28.12 3.61 5.96
C ALA A 405 28.06 4.32 4.60
N TRP A 406 26.85 4.55 4.06
CA TRP A 406 26.64 5.16 2.74
C TRP A 406 26.25 6.64 2.81
N PHE A 407 25.62 7.06 3.90
CA PHE A 407 24.99 8.37 4.04
C PHE A 407 25.26 9.05 5.39
N GLY A 408 25.98 8.40 6.30
CA GLY A 408 26.27 8.93 7.64
C GLY A 408 27.24 10.12 7.63
N ALA A 409 27.45 10.70 8.81
CA ALA A 409 28.21 11.94 9.00
C ALA A 409 29.67 11.91 8.51
N GLY A 410 30.25 10.72 8.33
CA GLY A 410 31.63 10.55 7.83
C GLY A 410 31.74 10.40 6.30
N VAL A 411 30.63 10.38 5.57
CA VAL A 411 30.62 10.16 4.11
C VAL A 411 30.57 11.50 3.39
N SER A 412 31.42 11.69 2.38
CA SER A 412 31.44 12.93 1.61
C SER A 412 30.14 13.13 0.83
N ALA A 413 29.71 14.38 0.61
CA ALA A 413 28.48 14.64 -0.17
C ALA A 413 28.50 14.02 -1.57
N THR A 414 29.67 14.00 -2.23
CA THR A 414 29.84 13.33 -3.53
C THR A 414 29.62 11.82 -3.42
N ASP A 415 30.18 11.17 -2.40
CA ASP A 415 29.99 9.73 -2.20
C ASP A 415 28.54 9.40 -1.81
N GLN A 416 27.90 10.25 -1.00
CA GLN A 416 26.47 10.14 -0.70
C GLN A 416 25.64 10.17 -1.98
N CYS A 417 25.94 11.07 -2.91
CA CYS A 417 25.24 11.13 -4.20
C CYS A 417 25.46 9.86 -5.03
N SER A 418 26.69 9.35 -5.07
CA SER A 418 26.99 8.09 -5.77
C SER A 418 26.31 6.88 -5.13
N ASN A 419 25.98 6.95 -3.84
CA ASN A 419 25.28 5.89 -3.12
C ASN A 419 23.75 5.90 -3.33
N VAL A 420 23.17 6.95 -3.91
CA VAL A 420 21.75 6.98 -4.24
C VAL A 420 21.43 5.92 -5.30
N GLY A 421 20.51 5.00 -4.97
CA GLY A 421 20.15 3.88 -5.85
C GLY A 421 21.21 2.77 -5.92
N ARG A 422 22.31 2.87 -5.16
CA ARG A 422 23.42 1.91 -5.19
C ARG A 422 22.98 0.48 -4.94
N ARG A 423 21.98 0.25 -4.07
CA ARG A 423 21.59 -1.11 -3.70
C ARG A 423 21.09 -1.91 -4.90
N THR A 424 20.33 -1.29 -5.80
CA THR A 424 19.83 -1.96 -7.01
C THR A 424 20.96 -2.27 -7.99
N VAL A 425 21.95 -1.37 -8.10
CA VAL A 425 23.18 -1.59 -8.89
C VAL A 425 23.98 -2.77 -8.34
N ASP A 426 24.25 -2.80 -7.03
CA ASP A 426 25.02 -3.88 -6.39
C ASP A 426 24.33 -5.25 -6.56
N LEU A 427 23.00 -5.30 -6.41
CA LEU A 427 22.23 -6.53 -6.60
C LEU A 427 22.21 -6.98 -8.07
N SER A 428 22.27 -6.05 -9.02
CA SER A 428 22.25 -6.38 -10.44
C SER A 428 23.46 -7.18 -10.90
N LEU A 429 24.62 -7.08 -10.21
CA LEU A 429 25.82 -7.92 -10.44
C LEU A 429 25.59 -9.40 -10.12
N THR A 430 24.62 -9.70 -9.24
CA THR A 430 24.26 -11.06 -8.82
C THR A 430 23.08 -11.57 -9.62
N TRP A 431 22.01 -10.78 -9.69
CA TRP A 431 20.73 -11.21 -10.25
C TRP A 431 20.63 -11.04 -11.76
N LEU A 432 21.51 -10.24 -12.37
CA LEU A 432 21.58 -10.00 -13.82
C LEU A 432 20.18 -9.75 -14.44
N PRO A 433 19.57 -8.59 -14.14
CA PRO A 433 18.23 -8.22 -14.58
C PRO A 433 18.09 -8.25 -16.11
N THR A 434 16.89 -8.50 -16.62
CA THR A 434 16.66 -8.62 -18.07
C THR A 434 17.07 -7.34 -18.82
N TYR A 435 16.87 -6.17 -18.21
CA TYR A 435 17.33 -4.90 -18.74
C TYR A 435 18.85 -4.86 -18.97
N LEU A 436 19.64 -5.34 -18.00
CA LEU A 436 21.10 -5.39 -18.10
C LEU A 436 21.55 -6.35 -19.21
N LEU A 437 20.90 -7.51 -19.31
CA LEU A 437 21.21 -8.49 -20.36
C LEU A 437 20.90 -7.94 -21.76
N LYS A 438 19.79 -7.20 -21.92
CA LYS A 438 19.46 -6.50 -23.17
C LYS A 438 20.50 -5.47 -23.57
N ALA A 439 20.95 -4.66 -22.60
CA ALA A 439 22.02 -3.69 -22.84
C ALA A 439 23.30 -4.39 -23.30
N TYR A 440 23.67 -5.51 -22.69
CA TYR A 440 24.84 -6.28 -23.08
C TYR A 440 24.72 -6.90 -24.49
N CYS A 441 23.57 -7.51 -24.82
CA CYS A 441 23.31 -8.01 -26.16
C CYS A 441 23.40 -6.90 -27.23
N ALA A 442 22.91 -5.70 -26.93
CA ALA A 442 23.03 -4.55 -27.82
C ALA A 442 24.49 -4.09 -27.97
N ASP A 443 25.26 -4.07 -26.89
CA ASP A 443 26.69 -3.72 -26.92
C ASP A 443 27.49 -4.74 -27.77
N MET A 444 27.22 -6.04 -27.62
CA MET A 444 27.83 -7.10 -28.44
C MET A 444 27.50 -6.95 -29.92
N ALA A 445 26.22 -6.73 -30.25
CA ALA A 445 25.76 -6.55 -31.63
C ALA A 445 26.39 -5.30 -32.29
N ALA A 446 26.66 -4.25 -31.49
CA ALA A 446 27.32 -3.04 -31.94
C ALA A 446 28.87 -3.13 -31.91
N GLY A 447 29.46 -4.27 -31.50
CA GLY A 447 30.90 -4.44 -31.39
C GLY A 447 31.57 -3.50 -30.38
N LYS A 448 30.82 -3.04 -29.36
CA LYS A 448 31.37 -2.14 -28.33
C LYS A 448 32.29 -2.91 -27.40
N THR A 449 33.37 -2.25 -26.99
CA THR A 449 34.21 -2.76 -25.89
C THR A 449 33.48 -2.65 -24.56
N HIS A 450 33.89 -3.43 -23.56
CA HIS A 450 33.38 -3.35 -22.19
C HIS A 450 33.46 -1.94 -21.60
N ALA A 451 34.52 -1.18 -21.90
CA ALA A 451 34.72 0.18 -21.40
C ALA A 451 33.86 1.25 -22.10
N SER A 452 33.40 0.98 -23.32
CA SER A 452 32.54 1.87 -24.11
C SER A 452 31.08 1.40 -24.15
N GLY A 453 30.76 0.32 -23.44
CA GLY A 453 29.46 -0.34 -23.45
C GLY A 453 28.45 0.35 -22.54
N SER A 454 27.18 0.25 -22.91
CA SER A 454 26.04 0.72 -22.12
C SER A 454 25.95 -0.03 -20.77
N VAL A 455 26.44 -1.28 -20.71
CA VAL A 455 26.60 -2.02 -19.45
C VAL A 455 27.50 -1.26 -18.47
N TYR A 456 28.66 -0.79 -18.90
CA TYR A 456 29.57 -0.07 -18.01
C TYR A 456 29.01 1.29 -17.60
N ASP A 457 28.26 1.97 -18.49
CA ASP A 457 27.58 3.22 -18.15
C ASP A 457 26.63 3.10 -16.94
N ILE A 458 26.02 1.93 -16.73
CA ILE A 458 25.18 1.64 -15.55
C ILE A 458 26.02 1.60 -14.26
N TYR A 459 27.26 1.11 -14.33
CA TYR A 459 28.11 0.85 -13.16
C TYR A 459 29.17 1.91 -12.88
N LYS A 460 29.50 2.79 -13.85
CA LYS A 460 30.70 3.65 -13.81
C LYS A 460 30.84 4.57 -12.60
N ASN A 461 29.73 4.85 -11.89
CA ASN A 461 29.75 5.66 -10.67
C ASN A 461 30.25 4.88 -9.45
N LEU A 462 30.24 3.55 -9.50
CA LEU A 462 30.53 2.66 -8.36
C LEU A 462 31.66 1.66 -8.65
N TYR A 463 31.85 1.30 -9.91
CA TYR A 463 32.80 0.27 -10.33
C TYR A 463 33.63 0.74 -11.51
N THR A 464 34.87 0.26 -11.57
CA THR A 464 35.71 0.35 -12.78
C THR A 464 35.51 -0.90 -13.63
N VAL A 465 35.82 -0.81 -14.93
CA VAL A 465 35.81 -1.97 -15.84
C VAL A 465 36.65 -3.12 -15.27
N ALA A 466 37.84 -2.82 -14.74
CA ALA A 466 38.73 -3.83 -14.15
C ALA A 466 38.09 -4.56 -12.95
N LEU A 467 37.35 -3.85 -12.09
CA LEU A 467 36.63 -4.48 -10.98
C LEU A 467 35.50 -5.39 -11.48
N LEU A 468 34.82 -5.03 -12.56
CA LEU A 468 33.79 -5.86 -13.19
C LEU A 468 34.39 -7.09 -13.88
N GLU A 469 35.60 -6.97 -14.44
CA GLU A 469 36.34 -8.10 -15.06
C GLU A 469 36.73 -9.13 -14.00
N VAL A 470 37.26 -8.65 -12.87
CA VAL A 470 37.61 -9.51 -11.73
C VAL A 470 36.37 -10.24 -11.19
N GLN A 471 35.19 -9.63 -11.26
CA GLN A 471 33.92 -10.24 -10.86
C GLN A 471 33.32 -11.18 -11.92
N ASN A 472 33.97 -11.31 -13.08
CA ASN A 472 33.51 -12.06 -14.25
C ASN A 472 32.07 -11.67 -14.66
N LEU A 473 31.76 -10.37 -14.67
CA LEU A 473 30.41 -9.90 -14.99
C LEU A 473 29.97 -10.37 -16.38
N TRP A 474 30.79 -10.13 -17.40
CA TRP A 474 30.46 -10.48 -18.79
C TRP A 474 30.29 -11.98 -19.01
N GLY A 475 31.19 -12.81 -18.46
CA GLY A 475 31.04 -14.27 -18.55
C GLY A 475 29.79 -14.79 -17.83
N LYS A 476 29.38 -14.18 -16.70
CA LYS A 476 28.10 -14.51 -16.05
C LYS A 476 26.89 -14.10 -16.91
N MET A 477 26.96 -12.96 -17.58
CA MET A 477 25.91 -12.53 -18.51
C MET A 477 25.82 -13.45 -19.72
N ASP A 478 26.93 -13.84 -20.34
CA ASP A 478 26.97 -14.81 -21.45
C ASP A 478 26.30 -16.12 -21.04
N ALA A 479 26.68 -16.66 -19.87
CA ALA A 479 26.11 -17.89 -19.34
C ALA A 479 24.59 -17.76 -19.11
N LYS A 480 24.14 -16.65 -18.52
CA LYS A 480 22.72 -16.41 -18.26
C LYS A 480 21.92 -16.21 -19.56
N ILE A 481 22.43 -15.44 -20.50
CA ILE A 481 21.84 -15.26 -21.83
C ILE A 481 21.71 -16.61 -22.54
N GLY A 482 22.76 -17.42 -22.54
CA GLY A 482 22.74 -18.78 -23.08
C GLY A 482 21.65 -19.64 -22.43
N SER A 483 21.51 -19.59 -21.11
CA SER A 483 20.48 -20.33 -20.37
C SER A 483 19.04 -19.89 -20.70
N LEU A 484 18.85 -18.64 -21.16
CA LEU A 484 17.56 -18.08 -21.56
C LEU A 484 17.28 -18.26 -23.06
N GLY A 485 18.13 -18.96 -23.80
CA GLY A 485 17.98 -19.23 -25.24
C GLY A 485 18.72 -18.25 -26.16
N GLY A 486 19.51 -17.34 -25.60
CA GLY A 486 20.27 -16.34 -26.36
C GLY A 486 19.58 -14.98 -26.46
N CYS A 487 20.27 -14.01 -27.08
CA CYS A 487 19.81 -12.62 -27.14
C CYS A 487 18.44 -12.41 -27.82
N ALA A 488 18.03 -13.31 -28.72
CA ALA A 488 16.72 -13.24 -29.39
C ALA A 488 15.53 -13.58 -28.47
N HIS A 489 15.80 -14.13 -27.28
CA HIS A 489 14.78 -14.59 -26.31
C HIS A 489 14.63 -13.66 -25.09
N LEU A 490 15.35 -12.53 -25.07
CA LEU A 490 15.24 -11.48 -24.05
C LEU A 490 14.30 -10.38 -24.50
#